data_AF-A0A1F2XIU5-F1
#
_entry.id   AF-A0A1F2XIU5-F1
#
_cell.length_a   1.000
_cell.length_b   1.000
_cell.length_c   1.000
_cell.angle_alpha   90.00
_cell.angle_beta   90.00
_cell.angle_gamma   90.00
#
_symmetry.space_group_name_H-M   'P 1'
#
loop_
_entity.id
_entity.type
_entity.pdbx_description
1 polymer ?
#
loop_
_entity_poly.entity_id
_entity_poly.type
_entity_poly.pdbx_seq_one_letter_code
_entity_poly.pdbx_strand_id
1 'polypeptide(L)'
;MDSKTKEYFKKKIKTPQELVDILGPFPRKEKVVMCHGTFDIVHPGHIRHLLYAKSKGDVLVVSITGDVHVTKDNYRPYVPQDLRQLNLSALEFVDYVITDFDATPLNNLRLLKPDFFAKGYEYMDGGVHPKTQEEMNILESYGGEIIFTPGDIVYSSSALINMGPPDIEIEKLMMLMDREKISFQDLRKILDSFSAIRVHVVGDTIVDSYTHCSPIGGMTKTPTMSMRYERKSDFVGGAAIVAKHLNAAGAKVYYSTVLGEDPLAEFVLKDLRNFGVNCREVIDKTRPTTNKNAIVANGYRLLKIDTVDNRPISDRIIHLLENNIKSTKADMVVFSDFRHGIFNKTSIPELTAGISKGIFRVADSQVASRWGNILDFQGFDLITPNEREARFSLGDQDSVVRDLAMDLKDKAQCKTLILKMGERGSLTCRNIPNSDPRSLVSLGSFCDRLVDAVGSGDALLAYASLSLYSSKSEAIASILGSLAAAVECEYDGNVPVTPKRVSEKIDSLEKQVNFKH
;
A
#
# COMPACT_ATOMS: atom_id res chain seq x y z
N MET A 1 -13.85 -13.46 16.49
CA MET A 1 -14.01 -13.35 17.95
C MET A 1 -15.48 -13.02 18.26
N ASP A 2 -16.17 -13.85 19.04
CA ASP A 2 -17.61 -13.66 19.30
C ASP A 2 -17.91 -12.41 20.15
N SER A 3 -19.19 -12.03 20.22
CA SER A 3 -19.64 -10.82 20.93
C SER A 3 -19.34 -10.86 22.44
N LYS A 4 -19.48 -12.03 23.06
CA LYS A 4 -19.20 -12.23 24.50
C LYS A 4 -17.72 -12.02 24.82
N THR A 5 -16.85 -12.51 23.96
CA THR A 5 -15.40 -12.38 24.09
C THR A 5 -14.98 -10.91 23.87
N LYS A 6 -15.55 -10.22 22.88
CA LYS A 6 -15.33 -8.77 22.69
C LYS A 6 -15.78 -7.96 23.92
N GLU A 7 -16.89 -8.33 24.54
CA GLU A 7 -17.42 -7.67 25.75
C GLU A 7 -16.54 -7.92 26.98
N TYR A 8 -15.94 -9.11 27.11
CA TYR A 8 -14.99 -9.44 28.18
C TYR A 8 -13.78 -8.49 28.18
N PHE A 9 -13.13 -8.28 27.03
CA PHE A 9 -11.95 -7.42 26.93
C PHE A 9 -12.27 -5.92 27.03
N LYS A 10 -13.46 -5.50 26.61
CA LYS A 10 -13.96 -4.12 26.77
C LYS A 10 -14.06 -3.68 28.23
N LYS A 11 -14.05 -4.62 29.20
CA LYS A 11 -14.00 -4.29 30.62
C LYS A 11 -12.64 -3.74 31.05
N LYS A 12 -11.55 -4.20 30.44
CA LYS A 12 -10.17 -3.79 30.76
C LYS A 12 -9.66 -2.68 29.85
N ILE A 13 -10.13 -2.63 28.60
CA ILE A 13 -9.77 -1.56 27.66
C ILE A 13 -10.59 -0.31 27.99
N LYS A 14 -9.92 0.79 28.35
CA LYS A 14 -10.54 2.06 28.76
C LYS A 14 -9.93 3.25 28.03
N THR A 15 -10.69 4.34 27.93
CA THR A 15 -10.14 5.66 27.63
C THR A 15 -9.45 6.25 28.86
N PRO A 16 -8.49 7.17 28.71
CA PRO A 16 -7.87 7.84 29.85
C PRO A 16 -8.89 8.52 30.78
N GLN A 17 -9.95 9.12 30.21
CA GLN A 17 -10.99 9.80 30.99
C GLN A 17 -11.84 8.81 31.82
N GLU A 18 -12.30 7.71 31.22
CA GLU A 18 -13.02 6.67 31.96
C GLU A 18 -12.16 6.12 33.11
N LEU A 19 -10.85 6.02 32.89
CA LEU A 19 -9.93 5.52 33.89
C LEU A 19 -9.72 6.51 35.05
N VAL A 20 -9.76 7.82 34.80
CA VAL A 20 -9.79 8.83 35.88
C VAL A 20 -11.01 8.63 36.77
N ASP A 21 -12.18 8.40 36.18
CA ASP A 21 -13.42 8.21 36.92
C ASP A 21 -13.38 6.91 37.74
N ILE A 22 -12.76 5.85 37.20
CA ILE A 22 -12.59 4.56 37.88
C ILE A 22 -11.59 4.64 39.03
N LEU A 23 -10.42 5.26 38.80
CA LEU A 23 -9.34 5.27 39.77
C LEU A 23 -9.51 6.33 40.86
N GLY A 24 -10.34 7.35 40.62
CA GLY A 24 -10.56 8.46 41.53
C GLY A 24 -9.36 9.43 41.67
N PRO A 25 -9.51 10.48 42.50
CA PRO A 25 -8.47 11.47 42.69
C PRO A 25 -7.28 10.92 43.49
N PHE A 26 -6.07 11.40 43.15
CA PHE A 26 -4.86 11.16 43.92
C PHE A 26 -4.75 12.14 45.12
N PRO A 27 -4.28 11.73 46.31
CA PRO A 27 -3.81 10.39 46.68
C PRO A 27 -4.96 9.42 46.98
N ARG A 28 -4.69 8.13 46.83
CA ARG A 28 -5.70 7.05 46.89
C ARG A 28 -5.22 5.90 47.76
N LYS A 29 -6.18 5.06 48.18
CA LYS A 29 -5.92 3.90 49.03
C LYS A 29 -5.28 2.74 48.25
N GLU A 30 -5.79 2.46 47.06
CA GLU A 30 -5.23 1.46 46.14
C GLU A 30 -4.13 2.10 45.31
N LYS A 31 -2.92 1.57 45.37
CA LYS A 31 -1.76 2.11 44.65
C LYS A 31 -1.85 1.74 43.18
N VAL A 32 -1.73 2.74 42.31
CA VAL A 32 -1.77 2.53 40.85
C VAL A 32 -0.35 2.49 40.31
N VAL A 33 -0.03 1.45 39.55
CA VAL A 33 1.22 1.33 38.78
C VAL A 33 0.89 1.46 37.31
N MET A 34 1.63 2.30 36.59
CA MET A 34 1.49 2.46 35.15
C MET A 34 2.76 1.99 34.42
N CYS A 35 2.59 1.15 33.40
CA CYS A 35 3.63 0.79 32.44
C CYS A 35 3.33 1.47 31.10
N HIS A 36 4.35 1.91 30.36
CA HIS A 36 4.18 2.45 29.01
C HIS A 36 5.17 1.84 28.02
N GLY A 37 4.71 1.56 26.80
CA GLY A 37 5.57 1.07 25.73
C GLY A 37 4.83 0.74 24.44
N THR A 38 5.58 0.33 23.41
CA THR A 38 4.99 -0.13 22.15
C THR A 38 4.35 -1.51 22.30
N PHE A 39 4.95 -2.43 23.05
CA PHE A 39 4.44 -3.82 23.20
C PHE A 39 4.10 -4.48 21.86
N ASP A 40 4.98 -4.33 20.86
CA ASP A 40 4.73 -4.76 19.48
C ASP A 40 4.38 -6.26 19.42
N ILE A 41 5.26 -7.10 19.97
CA ILE A 41 4.97 -8.51 20.27
C ILE A 41 5.11 -8.73 21.76
N VAL A 42 4.08 -9.28 22.40
CA VAL A 42 4.16 -9.68 23.81
C VAL A 42 5.01 -10.94 23.93
N HIS A 43 6.08 -10.88 24.71
CA HIS A 43 7.01 -11.98 24.95
C HIS A 43 7.27 -12.14 26.46
N PRO A 44 7.95 -13.21 26.92
CA PRO A 44 8.16 -13.45 28.35
C PRO A 44 8.82 -12.30 29.11
N GLY A 45 9.63 -11.46 28.43
CA GLY A 45 10.21 -10.25 29.01
C GLY A 45 9.14 -9.22 29.41
N HIS A 46 8.17 -8.93 28.54
CA HIS A 46 7.02 -8.08 28.87
C HIS A 46 6.20 -8.67 30.03
N ILE A 47 5.96 -9.99 30.01
CA ILE A 47 5.22 -10.67 31.09
C ILE A 47 5.92 -10.48 32.45
N ARG A 48 7.23 -10.69 32.53
CA ARG A 48 8.02 -10.48 33.76
C ARG A 48 8.02 -9.01 34.20
N HIS A 49 8.20 -8.08 33.26
CA HIS A 49 8.16 -6.65 33.53
C HIS A 49 6.81 -6.23 34.13
N LEU A 50 5.70 -6.63 33.50
CA LEU A 50 4.36 -6.30 33.94
C LEU A 50 3.99 -6.99 35.27
N LEU A 51 4.38 -8.26 35.48
CA LEU A 51 4.18 -8.95 36.76
C LEU A 51 4.93 -8.27 37.90
N TYR A 52 6.17 -7.84 37.66
CA TYR A 52 6.91 -7.08 38.66
C TYR A 52 6.23 -5.74 38.95
N ALA A 53 5.80 -5.01 37.91
CA ALA A 53 5.06 -3.76 38.09
C ALA A 53 3.78 -3.97 38.92
N LYS A 54 2.98 -4.98 38.59
CA LYS A 54 1.80 -5.38 39.37
C LYS A 54 2.14 -5.74 40.82
N SER A 55 3.31 -6.31 41.12
CA SER A 55 3.71 -6.60 42.51
C SER A 55 3.94 -5.36 43.38
N LYS A 56 4.04 -4.16 42.79
CA LYS A 56 4.31 -2.90 43.50
C LYS A 56 3.07 -2.06 43.78
N GLY A 57 1.92 -2.41 43.21
CA GLY A 57 0.66 -1.70 43.44
C GLY A 57 -0.56 -2.59 43.28
N ASP A 58 -1.70 -2.07 43.66
CA ASP A 58 -2.96 -2.80 43.67
C ASP A 58 -3.59 -2.83 42.28
N VAL A 59 -3.35 -1.81 41.44
CA VAL A 59 -3.90 -1.68 40.08
C VAL A 59 -2.79 -1.44 39.07
N LEU A 60 -2.68 -2.30 38.05
CA LEU A 60 -1.78 -2.17 36.91
C LEU A 60 -2.51 -1.60 35.69
N VAL A 61 -2.06 -0.42 35.26
CA VAL A 61 -2.48 0.22 34.02
C VAL A 61 -1.38 0.07 32.98
N VAL A 62 -1.68 -0.54 31.83
CA VAL A 62 -0.74 -0.63 30.71
C VAL A 62 -1.14 0.36 29.63
N SER A 63 -0.29 1.35 29.39
CA SER A 63 -0.43 2.31 28.30
C SER A 63 0.36 1.85 27.08
N ILE A 64 -0.29 1.77 25.93
CA ILE A 64 0.38 1.44 24.68
C ILE A 64 0.57 2.68 23.81
N THR A 65 1.72 2.81 23.17
CA THR A 65 1.94 3.85 22.15
C THR A 65 1.03 3.60 20.94
N GLY A 66 0.26 4.60 20.50
CA GLY A 66 -0.58 4.52 19.30
C GLY A 66 0.24 4.34 18.02
N ASP A 67 -0.35 3.71 17.00
CA ASP A 67 0.35 3.31 15.76
C ASP A 67 0.97 4.50 14.99
N VAL A 68 0.41 5.69 15.17
CA VAL A 68 0.91 6.93 14.55
C VAL A 68 2.29 7.35 15.09
N HIS A 69 2.60 7.02 16.36
CA HIS A 69 3.80 7.48 17.08
C HIS A 69 4.92 6.44 17.20
N VAL A 70 4.72 5.23 16.68
CA VAL A 70 5.76 4.20 16.64
C VAL A 70 6.67 4.47 15.44
N THR A 71 7.82 5.09 15.70
CA THR A 71 8.77 5.53 14.65
C THR A 71 10.08 4.74 14.63
N LYS A 72 10.26 3.78 15.55
CA LYS A 72 11.44 2.91 15.59
C LYS A 72 11.33 1.87 14.48
N ASP A 73 12.18 1.95 13.46
CA ASP A 73 12.20 1.13 12.24
C ASP A 73 11.05 1.41 11.24
N ASN A 74 11.38 1.32 9.94
CA ASN A 74 10.48 1.66 8.82
C ASN A 74 9.17 0.84 8.73
N TYR A 75 9.04 -0.22 9.52
CA TYR A 75 7.98 -1.23 9.39
C TYR A 75 7.14 -1.43 10.65
N ARG A 76 7.41 -0.66 11.72
CA ARG A 76 6.71 -0.83 13.00
C ARG A 76 5.53 0.14 13.17
N PRO A 77 4.52 -0.23 13.98
CA PRO A 77 4.40 -1.51 14.67
C PRO A 77 3.97 -2.62 13.71
N TYR A 78 4.46 -3.85 13.92
CA TYR A 78 3.98 -5.01 13.16
C TYR A 78 2.54 -5.34 13.55
N VAL A 79 2.26 -5.32 14.86
CA VAL A 79 0.94 -5.61 15.41
C VAL A 79 0.17 -4.29 15.62
N PRO A 80 -0.98 -4.10 14.94
CA PRO A 80 -1.82 -2.91 15.12
C PRO A 80 -2.20 -2.67 16.59
N GLN A 81 -2.35 -1.40 16.96
CA GLN A 81 -2.62 -1.01 18.35
C GLN A 81 -3.77 -1.77 19.00
N ASP A 82 -4.90 -2.00 18.32
CA ASP A 82 -6.05 -2.64 18.95
C ASP A 82 -5.77 -4.14 19.26
N LEU A 83 -4.94 -4.82 18.47
CA LEU A 83 -4.47 -6.18 18.80
C LEU A 83 -3.49 -6.16 19.96
N ARG A 84 -2.62 -5.15 20.04
CA ARG A 84 -1.75 -4.97 21.22
C ARG A 84 -2.57 -4.73 22.47
N GLN A 85 -3.62 -3.91 22.40
CA GLN A 85 -4.55 -3.71 23.51
C GLN A 85 -5.22 -5.01 23.91
N LEU A 86 -5.73 -5.76 22.93
CA LEU A 86 -6.39 -7.03 23.13
C LEU A 86 -5.45 -8.02 23.85
N ASN A 87 -4.23 -8.20 23.34
CA ASN A 87 -3.21 -9.09 23.90
C ASN A 87 -2.91 -8.76 25.37
N LEU A 88 -2.70 -7.47 25.66
CA LEU A 88 -2.41 -7.04 27.03
C LEU A 88 -3.63 -7.16 27.95
N SER A 89 -4.83 -6.88 27.44
CA SER A 89 -6.07 -7.02 28.22
C SER A 89 -6.40 -8.48 28.55
N ALA A 90 -5.88 -9.43 27.77
CA ALA A 90 -6.03 -10.85 28.05
C ALA A 90 -5.16 -11.36 29.20
N LEU A 91 -4.14 -10.59 29.61
CA LEU A 91 -3.32 -10.94 30.76
C LEU A 91 -4.13 -10.75 32.04
N GLU A 92 -4.24 -11.81 32.84
CA GLU A 92 -5.06 -11.83 34.06
C GLU A 92 -4.69 -10.69 35.02
N PHE A 93 -3.38 -10.49 35.21
CA PHE A 93 -2.79 -9.50 36.14
C PHE A 93 -2.75 -8.06 35.61
N VAL A 94 -3.20 -7.80 34.39
CA VAL A 94 -3.38 -6.44 33.84
C VAL A 94 -4.80 -5.98 34.11
N ASP A 95 -4.99 -4.93 34.89
CA ASP A 95 -6.34 -4.46 35.26
C ASP A 95 -6.93 -3.58 34.15
N TYR A 96 -6.14 -2.66 33.61
CA TYR A 96 -6.59 -1.75 32.55
C TYR A 96 -5.56 -1.56 31.46
N VAL A 97 -6.05 -1.37 30.23
CA VAL A 97 -5.23 -1.03 29.06
C VAL A 97 -5.76 0.25 28.42
N ILE A 98 -4.87 1.18 28.13
CA ILE A 98 -5.19 2.44 27.46
C ILE A 98 -4.28 2.63 26.23
N THR A 99 -4.78 3.31 25.19
CA THR A 99 -3.94 3.76 24.07
C THR A 99 -3.53 5.21 24.30
N ASP A 100 -2.23 5.46 24.17
CA ASP A 100 -1.64 6.78 24.16
C ASP A 100 -1.63 7.34 22.72
N PHE A 101 -2.40 8.39 22.50
CA PHE A 101 -2.46 9.08 21.22
C PHE A 101 -1.46 10.25 21.12
N ASP A 102 -0.63 10.45 22.15
CA ASP A 102 0.51 11.36 22.13
C ASP A 102 1.82 10.58 21.89
N ALA A 103 2.87 11.30 21.45
CA ALA A 103 4.18 10.69 21.21
C ALA A 103 4.90 10.25 22.51
N THR A 104 4.43 10.71 23.67
CA THR A 104 4.97 10.44 25.00
C THR A 104 3.85 10.30 26.02
N PRO A 105 4.04 9.53 27.11
CA PRO A 105 2.98 9.29 28.10
C PRO A 105 2.70 10.44 29.06
N LEU A 106 3.28 11.63 28.83
CA LEU A 106 3.30 12.72 29.80
C LEU A 106 1.89 13.23 30.15
N ASN A 107 0.99 13.30 29.17
CA ASN A 107 -0.37 13.75 29.41
C ASN A 107 -1.15 12.72 30.25
N ASN A 108 -0.99 11.43 29.95
CA ASN A 108 -1.59 10.36 30.75
C ASN A 108 -1.00 10.31 32.17
N LEU A 109 0.29 10.59 32.36
CA LEU A 109 0.89 10.71 33.70
C LEU A 109 0.28 11.86 34.52
N ARG A 110 0.10 13.03 33.91
CA ARG A 110 -0.54 14.19 34.58
C ARG A 110 -2.00 13.95 34.92
N LEU A 111 -2.70 13.24 34.03
CA LEU A 111 -4.13 12.96 34.15
C LEU A 111 -4.41 11.87 35.18
N LEU A 112 -3.74 10.72 35.06
CA LEU A 112 -3.99 9.54 35.90
C LEU A 112 -3.25 9.58 37.23
N LYS A 113 -2.13 10.32 37.32
CA LYS A 113 -1.28 10.46 38.51
C LYS A 113 -0.93 9.14 39.21
N PRO A 114 -0.40 8.12 38.52
CA PRO A 114 -0.09 6.83 39.13
C PRO A 114 0.91 6.98 40.29
N ASP A 115 0.73 6.17 41.34
CA ASP A 115 1.66 6.09 42.46
C ASP A 115 3.06 5.65 42.00
N PHE A 116 3.10 4.74 41.02
CA PHE A 116 4.33 4.26 40.41
C PHE A 116 4.28 4.28 38.88
N PHE A 117 5.39 4.65 38.25
CA PHE A 117 5.60 4.46 36.81
C PHE A 117 6.73 3.47 36.57
N ALA A 118 6.44 2.34 35.94
CA ALA A 118 7.38 1.25 35.76
C ALA A 118 8.06 1.30 34.38
N LYS A 119 9.39 1.24 34.36
CA LYS A 119 10.21 1.09 33.15
C LYS A 119 11.13 -0.13 33.22
N GLY A 120 11.54 -0.64 32.07
CA GLY A 120 12.51 -1.73 31.96
C GLY A 120 13.92 -1.31 32.43
N TYR A 121 14.72 -2.27 32.87
CA TYR A 121 16.10 -2.02 33.34
C TYR A 121 17.01 -1.42 32.27
N GLU A 122 16.75 -1.72 31.00
CA GLU A 122 17.43 -1.18 29.81
C GLU A 122 17.40 0.36 29.71
N TYR A 123 16.54 1.04 30.48
CA TYR A 123 16.48 2.50 30.57
C TYR A 123 17.41 3.10 31.63
N MET A 124 18.19 2.26 32.34
CA MET A 124 19.25 2.65 33.28
C MET A 124 20.66 2.52 32.67
N ASP A 125 20.83 1.68 31.65
CA ASP A 125 22.14 1.44 31.02
C ASP A 125 22.55 2.67 30.18
N GLY A 126 23.58 3.39 30.64
CA GLY A 126 24.12 4.58 29.96
C GLY A 126 23.64 5.94 30.50
N GLY A 127 22.87 5.98 31.59
CA GLY A 127 22.36 7.21 32.23
C GLY A 127 20.88 7.50 31.94
N VAL A 128 20.26 8.40 32.72
CA VAL A 128 18.84 8.75 32.58
C VAL A 128 18.62 9.53 31.28
N HIS A 129 17.97 8.89 30.31
CA HIS A 129 17.60 9.54 29.04
C HIS A 129 16.69 10.77 29.29
N PRO A 130 16.82 11.90 28.56
CA PRO A 130 16.05 13.13 28.80
C PRO A 130 14.54 12.94 28.92
N LYS A 131 13.97 12.08 28.05
CA LYS A 131 12.54 11.70 28.11
C LYS A 131 12.14 11.05 29.45
N THR A 132 13.02 10.22 30.03
CA THR A 132 12.78 9.61 31.35
C THR A 132 12.86 10.66 32.46
N GLN A 133 13.71 11.68 32.32
CA GLN A 133 13.78 12.78 33.28
C GLN A 133 12.48 13.61 33.30
N GLU A 134 11.89 13.87 32.14
CA GLU A 134 10.59 14.56 32.07
C GLU A 134 9.47 13.77 32.75
N GLU A 135 9.44 12.45 32.56
CA GLU A 135 8.52 11.55 33.26
C GLU A 135 8.73 11.63 34.77
N MET A 136 9.98 11.55 35.26
CA MET A 136 10.32 11.67 36.69
C MET A 136 9.86 13.00 37.28
N ASN A 137 10.14 14.12 36.61
CA ASN A 137 9.74 15.45 37.09
C ASN A 137 8.22 15.57 37.26
N ILE A 138 7.43 14.94 36.39
CA ILE A 138 5.96 14.90 36.52
C ILE A 138 5.56 14.08 37.74
N LEU A 139 6.12 12.89 37.94
CA LEU A 139 5.82 12.03 39.08
C LEU A 139 6.14 12.74 40.41
N GLU A 140 7.32 13.31 40.53
CA GLU A 140 7.79 14.03 41.72
C GLU A 140 6.89 15.23 42.07
N SER A 141 6.31 15.90 41.06
CA SER A 141 5.44 17.08 41.28
C SER A 141 4.19 16.79 42.10
N TYR A 142 3.75 15.54 42.17
CA TYR A 142 2.62 15.11 42.99
C TYR A 142 2.96 13.97 43.97
N GLY A 143 4.23 13.56 44.05
CA GLY A 143 4.69 12.51 44.97
C GLY A 143 4.56 11.08 44.46
N GLY A 144 4.43 10.87 43.14
CA GLY A 144 4.60 9.56 42.51
C GLY A 144 6.08 9.21 42.32
N GLU A 145 6.38 7.94 42.10
CA GLU A 145 7.75 7.44 41.98
C GLU A 145 7.97 6.64 40.68
N ILE A 146 9.17 6.72 40.11
CA ILE A 146 9.58 5.82 39.02
C ILE A 146 10.16 4.54 39.60
N ILE A 147 9.79 3.38 39.05
CA ILE A 147 10.36 2.08 39.41
C ILE A 147 10.98 1.41 38.19
N PHE A 148 12.12 0.76 38.40
CA PHE A 148 12.79 -0.03 37.38
C PHE A 148 12.64 -1.52 37.68
N THR A 149 12.23 -2.28 36.69
CA THR A 149 12.03 -3.73 36.85
C THR A 149 13.37 -4.47 36.70
N PRO A 150 13.69 -5.49 37.52
CA PRO A 150 14.95 -6.23 37.43
C PRO A 150 15.18 -6.81 36.03
N GLY A 151 16.38 -6.61 35.48
CA GLY A 151 16.74 -7.06 34.14
C GLY A 151 17.36 -8.46 34.15
N ASP A 152 16.54 -9.50 33.99
CA ASP A 152 17.04 -10.78 33.47
C ASP A 152 17.05 -10.72 31.95
N ILE A 153 18.11 -11.25 31.31
CA ILE A 153 18.36 -11.30 29.86
C ILE A 153 17.03 -11.26 29.06
N VAL A 154 16.71 -10.09 28.53
CA VAL A 154 15.48 -9.82 27.79
C VAL A 154 15.77 -10.05 26.32
N TYR A 155 15.14 -11.06 25.71
CA TYR A 155 14.90 -10.99 24.26
C TYR A 155 13.96 -9.81 24.05
N SER A 156 14.46 -8.66 23.60
CA SER A 156 13.60 -7.54 23.21
C SER A 156 12.64 -8.01 22.12
N SER A 157 11.45 -7.41 22.00
CA SER A 157 10.54 -7.74 20.90
C SER A 157 11.26 -7.63 19.55
N SER A 158 12.20 -6.69 19.43
CA SER A 158 13.09 -6.55 18.28
C SER A 158 13.93 -7.81 18.00
N ALA A 159 14.52 -8.43 19.03
CA ALA A 159 15.32 -9.64 18.88
C ALA A 159 14.48 -10.85 18.43
N LEU A 160 13.22 -10.96 18.87
CA LEU A 160 12.30 -12.02 18.45
C LEU A 160 11.70 -11.77 17.06
N ILE A 161 11.33 -10.52 16.76
CA ILE A 161 10.86 -10.09 15.42
C ILE A 161 11.94 -10.34 14.36
N ASN A 162 13.21 -10.10 14.70
CA ASN A 162 14.33 -10.34 13.79
C ASN A 162 14.57 -11.84 13.50
N MET A 163 13.96 -12.77 14.26
CA MET A 163 13.95 -14.20 13.92
C MET A 163 12.88 -14.55 12.86
N GLY A 164 11.85 -13.71 12.73
CA GLY A 164 10.76 -13.81 11.75
C GLY A 164 9.50 -13.08 12.23
N PRO A 165 8.91 -12.16 11.45
CA PRO A 165 7.67 -11.48 11.84
C PRO A 165 6.48 -12.47 11.87
N PRO A 166 5.52 -12.31 12.80
CA PRO A 166 4.31 -13.13 12.80
C PRO A 166 3.45 -12.82 11.56
N ASP A 167 2.92 -13.86 10.93
CA ASP A 167 1.97 -13.70 9.83
C ASP A 167 0.58 -13.35 10.38
N ILE A 168 0.27 -12.05 10.34
CA ILE A 168 -0.98 -11.46 10.84
C ILE A 168 -1.73 -10.70 9.74
N GLU A 169 -1.45 -11.00 8.48
CA GLU A 169 -2.04 -10.26 7.34
C GLU A 169 -3.56 -10.44 7.25
N ILE A 170 -4.05 -11.65 7.57
CA ILE A 170 -5.48 -11.94 7.62
C ILE A 170 -6.13 -11.17 8.77
N GLU A 171 -5.49 -11.14 9.95
CA GLU A 171 -5.96 -10.41 11.12
C GLU A 171 -6.02 -8.90 10.84
N LYS A 172 -4.99 -8.33 10.18
CA LYS A 172 -4.99 -6.93 9.73
C LYS A 172 -6.16 -6.63 8.79
N LEU A 173 -6.39 -7.50 7.80
CA LEU A 173 -7.51 -7.38 6.88
C LEU A 173 -8.84 -7.41 7.64
N MET A 174 -9.01 -8.35 8.57
CA MET A 174 -10.23 -8.48 9.37
C MET A 174 -10.48 -7.28 10.27
N MET A 175 -9.45 -6.71 10.90
CA MET A 175 -9.58 -5.49 11.67
C MET A 175 -10.02 -4.30 10.83
N LEU A 176 -9.43 -4.15 9.64
CA LEU A 176 -9.82 -3.09 8.70
C LEU A 176 -11.29 -3.26 8.30
N MET A 177 -11.69 -4.48 7.93
CA MET A 177 -13.06 -4.79 7.53
C MET A 177 -14.06 -4.57 8.67
N ASP A 178 -13.76 -5.02 9.89
CA ASP A 178 -14.59 -4.78 11.08
C ASP A 178 -14.74 -3.26 11.35
N ARG A 179 -13.63 -2.51 11.30
CA ARG A 179 -13.61 -1.06 11.57
C ARG A 179 -14.43 -0.26 10.56
N GLU A 180 -14.32 -0.61 9.28
CA GLU A 180 -15.02 0.06 8.19
C GLU A 180 -16.42 -0.55 7.91
N LYS A 181 -16.82 -1.56 8.71
CA LYS A 181 -18.10 -2.29 8.57
C LYS A 181 -18.28 -2.92 7.18
N ILE A 182 -17.21 -3.50 6.65
CA ILE A 182 -17.16 -4.18 5.34
C ILE A 182 -17.29 -5.68 5.56
N SER A 183 -18.20 -6.33 4.84
CA SER A 183 -18.27 -7.80 4.77
C SER A 183 -17.65 -8.33 3.47
N PHE A 184 -17.30 -9.62 3.42
CA PHE A 184 -16.89 -10.27 2.16
C PHE A 184 -17.98 -10.19 1.08
N GLN A 185 -19.25 -10.17 1.48
CA GLN A 185 -20.35 -9.98 0.53
C GLN A 185 -20.36 -8.57 -0.08
N ASP A 186 -19.95 -7.55 0.66
CA ASP A 186 -19.85 -6.20 0.11
C ASP A 186 -18.74 -6.10 -0.92
N LEU A 187 -17.60 -6.77 -0.70
CA LEU A 187 -16.53 -6.87 -1.69
C LEU A 187 -17.03 -7.50 -3.00
N ARG A 188 -17.77 -8.61 -2.93
CA ARG A 188 -18.37 -9.27 -4.10
C ARG A 188 -19.38 -8.38 -4.83
N LYS A 189 -20.25 -7.68 -4.10
CA LYS A 189 -21.20 -6.71 -4.70
C LYS A 189 -20.49 -5.59 -5.45
N ILE A 190 -19.35 -5.12 -4.96
CA ILE A 190 -18.56 -4.10 -5.65
C ILE A 190 -17.96 -4.65 -6.94
N LEU A 191 -17.44 -5.88 -6.94
CA LEU A 191 -16.99 -6.53 -8.18
C LEU A 191 -18.09 -6.60 -9.24
N ASP A 192 -19.31 -6.97 -8.85
CA ASP A 192 -20.45 -7.05 -9.77
C ASP A 192 -20.86 -5.69 -10.36
N SER A 193 -20.54 -4.59 -9.66
CA SER A 193 -20.91 -3.23 -10.10
C SER A 193 -20.05 -2.68 -11.23
N PHE A 194 -18.90 -3.29 -11.53
CA PHE A 194 -17.93 -2.75 -12.48
C PHE A 194 -18.46 -2.63 -13.91
N SER A 195 -19.40 -3.50 -14.30
CA SER A 195 -19.98 -3.49 -15.65
C SER A 195 -20.76 -2.22 -16.02
N ALA A 196 -21.16 -1.43 -15.03
CA ALA A 196 -21.85 -0.16 -15.25
C ALA A 196 -20.89 1.01 -15.52
N ILE A 197 -19.59 0.83 -15.27
CA ILE A 197 -18.60 1.91 -15.29
C ILE A 197 -18.00 2.06 -16.68
N ARG A 198 -17.92 3.29 -17.19
CA ARG A 198 -17.20 3.61 -18.43
C ARG A 198 -15.88 4.29 -18.10
N VAL A 199 -14.79 3.72 -18.61
CA VAL A 199 -13.43 4.22 -18.35
C VAL A 199 -12.79 4.65 -19.66
N HIS A 200 -12.16 5.82 -19.66
CA HIS A 200 -11.31 6.26 -20.76
C HIS A 200 -9.84 6.23 -20.33
N VAL A 201 -9.09 5.27 -20.84
CA VAL A 201 -7.65 5.18 -20.63
C VAL A 201 -6.93 6.03 -21.68
N VAL A 202 -5.91 6.77 -21.27
CA VAL A 202 -5.02 7.52 -22.15
C VAL A 202 -3.58 7.16 -21.77
N GLY A 203 -2.77 6.80 -22.75
CA GLY A 203 -1.35 6.57 -22.47
C GLY A 203 -0.59 5.82 -23.54
N ASP A 204 0.70 5.62 -23.27
CA ASP A 204 1.66 5.06 -24.22
C ASP A 204 1.41 3.56 -24.42
N THR A 205 1.19 3.12 -25.66
CA THR A 205 1.19 1.69 -25.97
C THR A 205 2.63 1.21 -26.14
N ILE A 206 2.94 0.02 -25.62
CA ILE A 206 4.22 -0.64 -25.82
C ILE A 206 3.96 -2.03 -26.39
N VAL A 207 4.71 -2.44 -27.40
CA VAL A 207 4.79 -3.85 -27.81
C VAL A 207 6.06 -4.44 -27.23
N ASP A 208 5.93 -5.36 -26.26
CA ASP A 208 7.05 -6.13 -25.73
C ASP A 208 7.26 -7.37 -26.61
N SER A 209 8.45 -7.47 -27.20
CA SER A 209 8.84 -8.55 -28.10
C SER A 209 9.88 -9.45 -27.45
N TYR A 210 9.75 -10.76 -27.66
CA TYR A 210 10.78 -11.74 -27.35
C TYR A 210 11.22 -12.42 -28.63
N THR A 211 12.45 -12.13 -29.04
CA THR A 211 13.11 -12.83 -30.15
C THR A 211 13.92 -13.97 -29.58
N HIS A 212 13.41 -15.18 -29.75
CA HIS A 212 14.07 -16.40 -29.30
C HIS A 212 15.11 -16.84 -30.32
N CYS A 213 16.31 -17.10 -29.82
CA CYS A 213 17.46 -17.50 -30.58
C CYS A 213 18.19 -18.67 -29.93
N SER A 214 18.91 -19.45 -30.74
CA SER A 214 19.89 -20.44 -30.27
C SER A 214 21.32 -20.00 -30.61
N PRO A 215 22.30 -20.17 -29.71
CA PRO A 215 23.69 -19.85 -30.02
C PRO A 215 24.24 -20.81 -31.09
N ILE A 216 24.90 -20.27 -32.12
CA ILE A 216 25.57 -21.05 -33.18
C ILE A 216 27.08 -21.16 -32.89
N GLY A 217 27.66 -20.13 -32.28
CA GLY A 217 29.08 -19.96 -32.05
C GLY A 217 29.44 -18.47 -31.97
N GLY A 218 30.72 -18.12 -31.93
CA GLY A 218 31.17 -16.73 -31.83
C GLY A 218 31.95 -16.50 -30.55
N MET A 219 33.20 -16.07 -30.75
CA MET A 219 34.24 -15.62 -29.79
C MET A 219 35.65 -15.75 -30.40
N THR A 220 35.79 -16.28 -31.62
CA THR A 220 37.10 -16.51 -32.26
C THR A 220 37.76 -15.25 -32.84
N LYS A 221 36.99 -14.23 -33.22
CA LYS A 221 37.51 -12.96 -33.81
C LYS A 221 37.14 -11.72 -33.01
N THR A 222 35.94 -11.69 -32.44
CA THR A 222 35.43 -10.64 -31.54
C THR A 222 34.62 -11.31 -30.44
N PRO A 223 34.42 -10.67 -29.27
CA PRO A 223 33.57 -11.20 -28.20
C PRO A 223 32.07 -11.06 -28.53
N THR A 224 31.69 -11.34 -29.77
CA THR A 224 30.32 -11.23 -30.29
C THR A 224 29.72 -12.62 -30.48
N MET A 225 28.54 -12.85 -29.90
CA MET A 225 27.80 -14.09 -30.07
C MET A 225 27.10 -14.12 -31.44
N SER A 226 27.23 -15.22 -32.18
CA SER A 226 26.44 -15.51 -33.37
C SER A 226 25.23 -16.36 -32.98
N MET A 227 24.05 -15.84 -33.30
CA MET A 227 22.77 -16.39 -32.86
C MET A 227 21.92 -16.79 -34.06
N ARG A 228 21.27 -17.96 -34.01
CA ARG A 228 20.24 -18.39 -34.97
C ARG A 228 18.90 -17.89 -34.50
N TYR A 229 18.17 -17.17 -35.34
CA TYR A 229 16.77 -16.84 -35.09
C TYR A 229 15.90 -18.12 -35.07
N GLU A 230 14.98 -18.21 -34.12
CA GLU A 230 14.01 -19.31 -34.04
C GLU A 230 12.58 -18.82 -34.21
N ARG A 231 12.15 -17.90 -33.34
CA ARG A 231 10.79 -17.35 -33.35
C ARG A 231 10.76 -15.98 -32.67
N LYS A 232 9.71 -15.22 -32.96
CA LYS A 232 9.38 -13.96 -32.29
C LYS A 232 7.99 -14.07 -31.66
N SER A 233 7.86 -13.61 -30.42
CA SER A 233 6.56 -13.49 -29.74
C SER A 233 6.35 -12.04 -29.34
N ASP A 234 5.20 -11.48 -29.69
CA ASP A 234 4.86 -10.09 -29.44
C ASP A 234 3.69 -10.03 -28.45
N PHE A 235 3.78 -9.11 -27.49
CA PHE A 235 2.80 -8.88 -26.44
C PHE A 235 2.45 -7.39 -26.35
N VAL A 236 1.17 -7.08 -26.21
CA VAL A 236 0.72 -5.69 -26.05
C VAL A 236 0.75 -5.31 -24.56
N GLY A 237 1.62 -4.37 -24.23
CA GLY A 237 1.86 -3.80 -22.91
C GLY A 237 1.68 -2.28 -22.88
N GLY A 238 2.27 -1.62 -21.88
CA GLY A 238 2.06 -0.18 -21.67
C GLY A 238 0.64 0.11 -21.18
N ALA A 239 0.11 1.29 -21.48
CA ALA A 239 -1.25 1.68 -21.07
C ALA A 239 -2.34 0.77 -21.66
N ALA A 240 -2.04 0.05 -22.74
CA ALA A 240 -2.94 -0.91 -23.34
C ALA A 240 -3.24 -2.10 -22.41
N ILE A 241 -2.29 -2.54 -21.57
CA ILE A 241 -2.56 -3.64 -20.62
C ILE A 241 -3.46 -3.19 -19.47
N VAL A 242 -3.30 -1.95 -19.01
CA VAL A 242 -4.21 -1.32 -18.05
C VAL A 242 -5.64 -1.26 -18.62
N ALA A 243 -5.79 -0.88 -19.88
CA ALA A 243 -7.08 -0.88 -20.57
C ALA A 243 -7.70 -2.29 -20.65
N LYS A 244 -6.89 -3.32 -20.91
CA LYS A 244 -7.35 -4.72 -20.90
C LYS A 244 -7.74 -5.20 -19.51
N HIS A 245 -6.98 -4.88 -18.46
CA HIS A 245 -7.32 -5.22 -17.07
C HIS A 245 -8.66 -4.58 -16.66
N LEU A 246 -8.85 -3.29 -16.96
CA LEU A 246 -10.13 -2.60 -16.72
C LEU A 246 -11.30 -3.24 -17.47
N ASN A 247 -11.09 -3.64 -18.73
CA ASN A 247 -12.13 -4.28 -19.53
C ASN A 247 -12.43 -5.71 -19.04
N ALA A 248 -11.41 -6.48 -18.69
CA ALA A 248 -11.55 -7.83 -18.13
C ALA A 248 -12.20 -7.82 -16.74
N ALA A 249 -11.98 -6.76 -15.95
CA ALA A 249 -12.69 -6.48 -14.70
C ALA A 249 -14.19 -6.18 -14.93
N GLY A 250 -14.63 -5.97 -16.17
CA GLY A 250 -16.02 -5.82 -16.56
C GLY A 250 -16.40 -4.42 -17.03
N ALA A 251 -15.55 -3.41 -16.83
CA ALA A 251 -15.86 -2.04 -17.22
C ALA A 251 -15.90 -1.87 -18.75
N LYS A 252 -16.65 -0.87 -19.22
CA LYS A 252 -16.64 -0.49 -20.64
C LYS A 252 -15.47 0.45 -20.91
N VAL A 253 -14.46 -0.03 -21.63
CA VAL A 253 -13.21 0.71 -21.81
C VAL A 253 -13.10 1.35 -23.19
N TYR A 254 -12.80 2.65 -23.19
CA TYR A 254 -12.28 3.40 -24.32
C TYR A 254 -10.78 3.64 -24.09
N TYR A 255 -9.97 3.59 -25.14
CA TYR A 255 -8.52 3.75 -25.03
C TYR A 255 -8.00 4.71 -26.10
N SER A 256 -7.35 5.80 -25.69
CA SER A 256 -6.63 6.70 -26.60
C SER A 256 -5.12 6.51 -26.46
N THR A 257 -4.44 6.37 -27.58
CA THR A 257 -2.99 6.18 -27.63
C THR A 257 -2.44 6.72 -28.95
N VAL A 258 -1.11 6.77 -29.06
CA VAL A 258 -0.39 7.14 -30.28
C VAL A 258 0.36 5.92 -30.79
N LEU A 259 0.13 5.58 -32.06
CA LEU A 259 0.80 4.45 -32.74
C LEU A 259 1.50 4.96 -34.02
N GLY A 260 2.49 4.21 -34.49
CA GLY A 260 3.11 4.45 -35.79
C GLY A 260 2.23 3.97 -36.95
N GLU A 261 2.69 4.21 -38.18
CA GLU A 261 2.14 3.59 -39.39
C GLU A 261 2.98 2.35 -39.75
N ASP A 262 2.81 1.28 -38.97
CA ASP A 262 3.63 0.07 -39.07
C ASP A 262 2.84 -1.22 -38.71
N PRO A 263 3.38 -2.41 -39.01
CA PRO A 263 2.70 -3.68 -38.71
C PRO A 263 2.43 -3.92 -37.21
N LEU A 264 3.19 -3.27 -36.32
CA LEU A 264 2.97 -3.38 -34.87
C LEU A 264 1.72 -2.62 -34.43
N ALA A 265 1.40 -1.49 -35.07
CA ALA A 265 0.14 -0.80 -34.86
C ALA A 265 -1.06 -1.69 -35.21
N GLU A 266 -1.01 -2.39 -36.35
CA GLU A 266 -2.06 -3.32 -36.76
C GLU A 266 -2.22 -4.49 -35.77
N PHE A 267 -1.09 -5.03 -35.28
CA PHE A 267 -1.08 -6.06 -34.24
C PHE A 267 -1.76 -5.58 -32.96
N VAL A 268 -1.42 -4.38 -32.47
CA VAL A 268 -2.04 -3.75 -31.30
C VAL A 268 -3.54 -3.61 -31.48
N LEU A 269 -3.99 -3.05 -32.60
CA LEU A 269 -5.42 -2.82 -32.85
C LEU A 269 -6.21 -4.14 -32.94
N LYS A 270 -5.63 -5.18 -33.54
CA LYS A 270 -6.24 -6.52 -33.58
C LYS A 270 -6.36 -7.12 -32.18
N ASP A 271 -5.30 -7.05 -31.39
CA ASP A 271 -5.28 -7.58 -30.04
C ASP A 271 -6.27 -6.83 -29.11
N LEU A 272 -6.30 -5.50 -29.13
CA LEU A 272 -7.28 -4.71 -28.39
C LEU A 272 -8.73 -5.06 -28.74
N ARG A 273 -9.02 -5.28 -30.02
CA ARG A 273 -10.35 -5.73 -30.47
C ARG A 273 -10.71 -7.11 -29.93
N ASN A 274 -9.76 -8.04 -29.89
CA ASN A 274 -9.98 -9.38 -29.32
C ASN A 274 -10.33 -9.32 -27.83
N PHE A 275 -9.78 -8.35 -27.10
CA PHE A 275 -10.10 -8.10 -25.69
C PHE A 275 -11.32 -7.19 -25.49
N GLY A 276 -11.98 -6.71 -26.55
CA GLY A 276 -13.17 -5.87 -26.47
C GLY A 276 -12.92 -4.39 -26.11
N VAL A 277 -11.66 -3.92 -26.17
CA VAL A 277 -11.31 -2.53 -25.86
C VAL A 277 -11.60 -1.63 -27.06
N ASN A 278 -12.34 -0.54 -26.85
CA ASN A 278 -12.64 0.44 -27.90
C ASN A 278 -11.46 1.41 -28.06
N CYS A 279 -10.57 1.12 -29.00
CA CYS A 279 -9.42 1.97 -29.30
C CYS A 279 -9.82 3.19 -30.15
N ARG A 280 -9.30 4.36 -29.77
CA ARG A 280 -9.39 5.65 -30.45
C ARG A 280 -7.95 6.10 -30.76
N GLU A 281 -7.29 5.35 -31.61
CA GLU A 281 -5.88 5.55 -31.95
C GLU A 281 -5.64 6.86 -32.71
N VAL A 282 -4.47 7.45 -32.46
CA VAL A 282 -3.92 8.51 -33.29
C VAL A 282 -2.68 7.98 -33.98
N ILE A 283 -2.70 7.91 -35.31
CA ILE A 283 -1.55 7.46 -36.10
C ILE A 283 -0.58 8.63 -36.35
N ASP A 284 0.66 8.47 -35.91
CA ASP A 284 1.76 9.39 -36.18
C ASP A 284 2.80 8.72 -37.09
N LYS A 285 2.76 9.09 -38.38
CA LYS A 285 3.66 8.59 -39.43
C LYS A 285 5.14 8.92 -39.19
N THR A 286 5.44 9.84 -38.27
CA THR A 286 6.80 10.32 -38.00
C THR A 286 7.53 9.57 -36.89
N ARG A 287 6.83 8.65 -36.20
CA ARG A 287 7.41 7.82 -35.14
C ARG A 287 6.99 6.34 -35.30
N PRO A 288 7.82 5.39 -34.86
CA PRO A 288 7.42 3.98 -34.80
C PRO A 288 6.46 3.74 -33.64
N THR A 289 5.65 2.68 -33.74
CA THR A 289 5.00 2.07 -32.59
C THR A 289 6.07 1.57 -31.63
N THR A 290 6.04 2.03 -30.38
CA THR A 290 7.04 1.71 -29.35
C THR A 290 7.19 0.20 -29.20
N ASN A 291 8.37 -0.32 -29.56
CA ASN A 291 8.71 -1.73 -29.43
C ASN A 291 9.92 -1.95 -28.53
N LYS A 292 9.78 -2.87 -27.59
CA LYS A 292 10.85 -3.26 -26.66
C LYS A 292 11.18 -4.73 -26.89
N ASN A 293 12.26 -5.03 -27.61
CA ASN A 293 12.58 -6.40 -28.01
C ASN A 293 13.73 -7.00 -27.18
N ALA A 294 13.43 -8.02 -26.37
CA ALA A 294 14.45 -8.81 -25.69
C ALA A 294 14.89 -10.00 -26.56
N ILE A 295 16.19 -10.10 -26.82
CA ILE A 295 16.81 -11.26 -27.47
C ILE A 295 17.05 -12.32 -26.39
N VAL A 296 16.39 -13.47 -26.52
CA VAL A 296 16.42 -14.55 -25.53
C VAL A 296 17.11 -15.78 -26.11
N ALA A 297 18.05 -16.37 -25.38
CA ALA A 297 18.67 -17.63 -25.75
C ALA A 297 18.93 -18.51 -24.53
N ASN A 298 18.64 -19.81 -24.65
CA ASN A 298 18.75 -20.78 -23.56
C ASN A 298 18.10 -20.30 -22.24
N GLY A 299 16.98 -19.58 -22.34
CA GLY A 299 16.25 -19.00 -21.19
C GLY A 299 16.78 -17.66 -20.68
N TYR A 300 17.94 -17.16 -21.16
CA TYR A 300 18.53 -15.90 -20.73
C TYR A 300 18.20 -14.76 -21.69
N ARG A 301 17.86 -13.58 -21.14
CA ARG A 301 17.74 -12.32 -21.90
C ARG A 301 19.16 -11.75 -22.12
N LEU A 302 19.66 -11.83 -23.35
CA LEU A 302 21.03 -11.46 -23.69
C LEU A 302 21.20 -9.96 -24.00
N LEU A 303 20.23 -9.39 -24.73
CA LEU A 303 20.26 -8.02 -25.20
C LEU A 303 18.82 -7.50 -25.31
N LYS A 304 18.62 -6.21 -25.08
CA LYS A 304 17.36 -5.52 -25.37
C LYS A 304 17.59 -4.49 -26.46
N ILE A 305 16.77 -4.53 -27.51
CA ILE A 305 16.77 -3.60 -28.64
C ILE A 305 15.42 -2.89 -28.65
N ASP A 306 15.43 -1.60 -28.35
CA ASP A 306 14.24 -0.77 -28.26
C ASP A 306 14.10 0.06 -29.54
N THR A 307 12.97 -0.10 -30.26
CA THR A 307 12.58 0.75 -31.40
C THR A 307 11.55 1.75 -30.92
N VAL A 308 12.01 2.95 -30.56
CA VAL A 308 11.19 3.94 -29.82
C VAL A 308 11.48 5.36 -30.29
N ASP A 309 10.50 6.24 -30.15
CA ASP A 309 10.69 7.70 -30.19
C ASP A 309 10.18 8.31 -28.88
N ASN A 310 11.11 8.80 -28.07
CA ASN A 310 10.81 9.37 -26.76
C ASN A 310 10.63 10.89 -26.77
N ARG A 311 10.59 11.51 -27.96
CA ARG A 311 10.33 12.94 -28.09
C ARG A 311 8.86 13.23 -27.77
N PRO A 312 8.56 14.40 -27.18
CA PRO A 312 7.18 14.86 -27.05
C PRO A 312 6.39 14.73 -28.36
N ILE A 313 5.12 14.38 -28.24
CA ILE A 313 4.19 14.42 -29.38
C ILE A 313 3.94 15.88 -29.81
N SER A 314 3.65 16.08 -31.10
CA SER A 314 3.31 17.42 -31.61
C SER A 314 2.00 17.95 -31.03
N ASP A 315 1.85 19.27 -30.94
CA ASP A 315 0.62 19.95 -30.47
C ASP A 315 -0.63 19.47 -31.23
N ARG A 316 -0.50 19.19 -32.52
CA ARG A 316 -1.57 18.60 -33.34
C ARG A 316 -2.07 17.27 -32.75
N ILE A 317 -1.17 16.40 -32.32
CA ILE A 317 -1.51 15.10 -31.72
C ILE A 317 -2.07 15.31 -30.32
N ILE A 318 -1.53 16.25 -29.54
CA ILE A 318 -2.07 16.61 -28.21
C ILE A 318 -3.54 17.01 -28.34
N HIS A 319 -3.87 17.91 -29.27
CA HIS A 319 -5.26 18.31 -29.53
C HIS A 319 -6.16 17.17 -30.01
N LEU A 320 -5.65 16.21 -30.78
CA LEU A 320 -6.43 15.02 -31.16
C LEU A 320 -6.75 14.15 -29.94
N LEU A 321 -5.77 13.92 -29.06
CA LEU A 321 -5.98 13.18 -27.82
C LEU A 321 -6.93 13.93 -26.87
N GLU A 322 -6.77 15.24 -26.72
CA GLU A 322 -7.66 16.10 -25.96
C GLU A 322 -9.11 16.03 -26.47
N ASN A 323 -9.31 16.09 -27.81
CA ASN A 323 -10.62 15.94 -28.42
C ASN A 323 -11.21 14.54 -28.23
N ASN A 324 -10.38 13.50 -28.24
CA ASN A 324 -10.82 12.15 -27.89
C ASN A 324 -11.29 12.10 -26.43
N ILE A 325 -10.57 12.73 -25.49
CA ILE A 325 -10.98 12.81 -24.08
C ILE A 325 -12.32 13.55 -23.96
N LYS A 326 -12.43 14.75 -24.55
CA LYS A 326 -13.66 15.57 -24.51
C LYS A 326 -14.88 14.87 -25.10
N SER A 327 -14.70 14.14 -26.20
CA SER A 327 -15.81 13.47 -26.93
C SER A 327 -16.17 12.09 -26.37
N THR A 328 -15.36 11.52 -25.48
CA THR A 328 -15.65 10.22 -24.87
C THR A 328 -16.55 10.41 -23.65
N LYS A 329 -17.74 9.78 -23.68
CA LYS A 329 -18.60 9.71 -22.49
C LYS A 329 -18.05 8.64 -21.54
N ALA A 330 -17.22 9.07 -20.60
CA ALA A 330 -16.66 8.23 -19.54
C ALA A 330 -17.02 8.77 -18.16
N ASP A 331 -17.04 7.89 -17.18
CA ASP A 331 -17.25 8.20 -15.77
C ASP A 331 -15.91 8.42 -15.05
N MET A 332 -14.84 7.90 -15.65
CA MET A 332 -13.47 7.93 -15.17
C MET A 332 -12.48 8.10 -16.33
N VAL A 333 -11.40 8.84 -16.10
CA VAL A 333 -10.25 8.94 -16.99
C VAL A 333 -9.00 8.44 -16.26
N VAL A 334 -8.25 7.53 -16.91
CA VAL A 334 -7.02 6.96 -16.37
C VAL A 334 -5.85 7.38 -17.27
N PHE A 335 -4.90 8.12 -16.72
CA PHE A 335 -3.64 8.44 -17.39
C PHE A 335 -2.58 7.43 -16.96
N SER A 336 -2.02 6.71 -17.93
CA SER A 336 -1.02 5.67 -17.68
C SER A 336 0.25 5.97 -18.48
N ASP A 337 1.26 6.46 -17.77
CA ASP A 337 2.45 7.10 -18.35
C ASP A 337 3.68 6.19 -18.30
N PHE A 338 4.24 5.93 -19.49
CA PHE A 338 5.47 5.15 -19.67
C PHE A 338 6.60 5.98 -20.30
N ARG A 339 6.41 7.30 -20.40
CA ARG A 339 7.38 8.30 -20.89
C ARG A 339 7.84 8.08 -22.33
N HIS A 340 6.91 7.73 -23.22
CA HIS A 340 7.13 7.61 -24.67
C HIS A 340 6.52 8.77 -25.50
N GLY A 341 6.22 9.89 -24.83
CA GLY A 341 6.01 11.19 -25.47
C GLY A 341 4.62 11.79 -25.26
N ILE A 342 3.60 10.97 -24.95
CA ILE A 342 2.23 11.47 -24.71
C ILE A 342 2.18 12.39 -23.49
N PHE A 343 2.80 11.99 -22.38
CA PHE A 343 2.79 12.74 -21.13
C PHE A 343 4.11 13.45 -20.88
N ASN A 344 4.01 14.76 -20.68
CA ASN A 344 5.10 15.63 -20.30
C ASN A 344 4.51 16.91 -19.67
N LYS A 345 5.38 17.81 -19.19
CA LYS A 345 4.96 19.03 -18.48
C LYS A 345 4.04 19.95 -19.28
N THR A 346 4.08 19.92 -20.62
CA THR A 346 3.22 20.76 -21.46
C THR A 346 1.95 20.03 -21.88
N SER A 347 2.01 18.73 -22.17
CA SER A 347 0.83 17.97 -22.61
C SER A 347 -0.12 17.60 -21.46
N ILE A 348 0.39 17.32 -20.25
CA ILE A 348 -0.47 16.89 -19.12
C ILE A 348 -1.55 17.95 -18.79
N PRO A 349 -1.23 19.25 -18.65
CA PRO A 349 -2.24 20.27 -18.42
C PRO A 349 -3.32 20.33 -19.52
N GLU A 350 -2.93 20.23 -20.80
CA GLU A 350 -3.87 20.27 -21.93
C GLU A 350 -4.79 19.05 -21.95
N LEU A 351 -4.22 17.85 -21.79
CA LEU A 351 -5.00 16.61 -21.72
C LEU A 351 -5.94 16.61 -20.52
N THR A 352 -5.48 17.13 -19.37
CA THR A 352 -6.30 17.26 -18.16
C THR A 352 -7.43 18.28 -18.34
N ALA A 353 -7.20 19.38 -19.06
CA ALA A 353 -8.23 20.36 -19.41
C ALA A 353 -9.32 19.79 -20.33
N GLY A 354 -9.02 18.71 -21.06
CA GLY A 354 -10.01 17.93 -21.81
C GLY A 354 -10.99 17.14 -20.96
N ILE A 355 -10.66 16.88 -19.69
CA ILE A 355 -11.51 16.09 -18.79
C ILE A 355 -12.67 16.96 -18.27
N SER A 356 -13.89 16.49 -18.48
CA SER A 356 -15.09 17.18 -17.99
C SER A 356 -15.12 17.26 -16.46
N LYS A 357 -15.73 18.33 -15.94
CA LYS A 357 -15.82 18.55 -14.49
C LYS A 357 -16.60 17.42 -13.80
N GLY A 358 -16.07 16.90 -12.70
CA GLY A 358 -16.69 15.82 -11.92
C GLY A 358 -16.38 14.40 -12.40
N ILE A 359 -15.62 14.25 -13.49
CA ILE A 359 -15.09 12.94 -13.90
C ILE A 359 -13.96 12.53 -12.96
N PHE A 360 -13.95 11.25 -12.58
CA PHE A 360 -12.94 10.70 -11.67
C PHE A 360 -11.61 10.53 -12.40
N ARG A 361 -10.53 11.04 -11.82
CA ARG A 361 -9.20 11.10 -12.47
C ARG A 361 -8.21 10.20 -11.75
N VAL A 362 -7.59 9.31 -12.51
CA VAL A 362 -6.56 8.39 -12.01
C VAL A 362 -5.26 8.57 -12.79
N ALA A 363 -4.12 8.52 -12.12
CA ALA A 363 -2.82 8.56 -12.78
C ALA A 363 -1.84 7.51 -12.22
N ASP A 364 -1.04 6.94 -13.11
CA ASP A 364 0.15 6.15 -12.79
C ASP A 364 1.27 6.56 -13.75
N SER A 365 2.49 6.70 -13.24
CA SER A 365 3.65 7.16 -14.01
C SER A 365 4.88 6.37 -13.63
N GLN A 366 5.40 5.61 -14.59
CA GLN A 366 6.46 4.66 -14.33
C GLN A 366 7.86 5.27 -14.33
N VAL A 367 8.74 4.73 -13.48
CA VAL A 367 10.19 4.96 -13.51
C VAL A 367 10.88 3.66 -13.91
N ALA A 368 11.22 3.55 -15.19
CA ALA A 368 11.85 2.38 -15.79
C ALA A 368 13.16 2.76 -16.51
N SER A 369 13.29 2.47 -17.81
CA SER A 369 14.40 2.98 -18.64
C SER A 369 14.34 4.49 -18.86
N ARG A 370 13.19 5.10 -18.55
CA ARG A 370 12.91 6.53 -18.58
C ARG A 370 12.35 6.94 -17.23
N TRP A 371 12.54 8.21 -16.91
CA TRP A 371 12.17 8.76 -15.62
C TRP A 371 10.82 9.49 -15.73
N GLY A 372 9.76 8.82 -15.29
CA GLY A 372 8.48 9.46 -15.06
C GLY A 372 8.46 10.21 -13.73
N ASN A 373 7.51 11.13 -13.59
CA ASN A 373 7.28 11.86 -12.36
C ASN A 373 5.78 11.93 -12.09
N ILE A 374 5.33 11.23 -11.06
CA ILE A 374 3.92 11.20 -10.69
C ILE A 374 3.41 12.56 -10.19
N LEU A 375 4.31 13.44 -9.73
CA LEU A 375 3.98 14.81 -9.34
C LEU A 375 3.57 15.69 -10.54
N ASP A 376 3.79 15.26 -11.78
CA ASP A 376 3.24 15.98 -12.93
C ASP A 376 1.69 15.88 -12.98
N PHE A 377 1.08 14.90 -12.29
CA PHE A 377 -0.36 14.63 -12.28
C PHE A 377 -1.07 15.23 -11.06
N GLN A 378 -1.03 16.55 -10.97
CA GLN A 378 -1.56 17.31 -9.83
C GLN A 378 -3.08 17.23 -9.68
N GLY A 379 -3.56 17.04 -8.45
CA GLY A 379 -4.97 17.14 -8.12
C GLY A 379 -5.83 15.94 -8.55
N PHE A 380 -5.22 14.80 -8.90
CA PHE A 380 -5.93 13.58 -9.30
C PHE A 380 -6.66 12.92 -8.11
N ASP A 381 -7.71 12.15 -8.39
CA ASP A 381 -8.49 11.50 -7.33
C ASP A 381 -7.75 10.27 -6.76
N LEU A 382 -7.04 9.53 -7.61
CA LEU A 382 -6.20 8.39 -7.23
C LEU A 382 -4.87 8.41 -7.97
N ILE A 383 -3.78 8.17 -7.24
CA ILE A 383 -2.47 7.81 -7.83
C ILE A 383 -1.94 6.54 -7.19
N THR A 384 -1.20 5.74 -7.96
CA THR A 384 -0.73 4.42 -7.49
C THR A 384 0.77 4.17 -7.65
N PRO A 385 1.67 5.09 -7.26
CA PRO A 385 3.11 4.90 -7.48
C PRO A 385 3.66 3.69 -6.70
N ASN A 386 4.76 3.09 -7.16
CA ASN A 386 5.59 2.23 -6.31
C ASN A 386 6.61 3.04 -5.49
N GLU A 387 7.26 2.41 -4.52
CA GLU A 387 8.25 3.10 -3.68
C GLU A 387 9.38 3.77 -4.49
N ARG A 388 9.87 3.11 -5.55
CA ARG A 388 10.92 3.67 -6.40
C ARG A 388 10.46 4.93 -7.13
N GLU A 389 9.26 4.92 -7.67
CA GLU A 389 8.62 6.06 -8.33
C GLU A 389 8.38 7.21 -7.35
N ALA A 390 7.94 6.91 -6.13
CA ALA A 390 7.73 7.89 -5.08
C ALA A 390 9.04 8.58 -4.68
N ARG A 391 10.08 7.80 -4.36
CA ARG A 391 11.42 8.29 -4.01
C ARG A 391 12.01 9.14 -5.12
N PHE A 392 11.91 8.67 -6.36
CA PHE A 392 12.39 9.41 -7.52
C PHE A 392 11.66 10.76 -7.67
N SER A 393 10.33 10.77 -7.55
CA SER A 393 9.51 11.97 -7.73
C SER A 393 9.78 13.03 -6.66
N LEU A 394 10.08 12.61 -5.43
CA LEU A 394 10.40 13.50 -4.30
C LEU A 394 11.89 13.86 -4.19
N GLY A 395 12.78 13.12 -4.86
CA GLY A 395 14.21 13.22 -4.62
C GLY A 395 14.61 12.71 -3.23
N ASP A 396 13.87 11.73 -2.70
CA ASP A 396 14.01 11.21 -1.34
C ASP A 396 14.75 9.86 -1.32
N GLN A 397 15.81 9.75 -0.51
CA GLN A 397 16.60 8.52 -0.38
C GLN A 397 16.38 7.80 0.96
N ASP A 398 16.09 8.54 2.03
CA ASP A 398 16.29 8.08 3.40
C ASP A 398 15.01 8.04 4.23
N SER A 399 13.94 8.70 3.80
CA SER A 399 12.73 8.81 4.62
C SER A 399 12.03 7.46 4.78
N VAL A 400 11.38 7.31 5.94
CA VAL A 400 10.52 6.18 6.22
C VAL A 400 9.34 6.18 5.24
N VAL A 401 8.85 4.98 4.89
CA VAL A 401 7.84 4.83 3.82
C VAL A 401 6.54 5.60 4.12
N ARG A 402 6.19 5.73 5.39
CA ARG A 402 5.05 6.53 5.85
C ARG A 402 5.18 8.01 5.45
N ASP A 403 6.29 8.63 5.82
CA ASP A 403 6.54 10.06 5.58
C ASP A 403 6.68 10.32 4.08
N LEU A 404 7.35 9.41 3.36
CA LEU A 404 7.44 9.43 1.90
C LEU A 404 6.05 9.45 1.25
N ALA A 405 5.14 8.57 1.67
CA ALA A 405 3.81 8.45 1.10
C ALA A 405 2.92 9.68 1.44
N MET A 406 3.05 10.22 2.65
CA MET A 406 2.32 11.43 3.05
C MET A 406 2.82 12.67 2.29
N ASP A 407 4.13 12.91 2.24
CA ASP A 407 4.73 14.03 1.49
C ASP A 407 4.38 13.96 0.01
N LEU A 408 4.39 12.76 -0.58
CA LEU A 408 3.99 12.55 -1.97
C LEU A 408 2.52 12.89 -2.20
N LYS A 409 1.62 12.43 -1.33
CA LYS A 409 0.18 12.73 -1.44
C LYS A 409 -0.06 14.24 -1.37
N ASP A 410 0.59 14.92 -0.42
CA ASP A 410 0.42 16.35 -0.19
C ASP A 410 0.98 17.18 -1.35
N LYS A 411 2.18 16.85 -1.85
CA LYS A 411 2.79 17.49 -3.04
C LYS A 411 2.07 17.19 -4.35
N ALA A 412 1.48 16.00 -4.50
CA ALA A 412 0.65 15.66 -5.66
C ALA A 412 -0.76 16.29 -5.58
N GLN A 413 -1.14 16.79 -4.40
CA GLN A 413 -2.49 17.28 -4.10
C GLN A 413 -3.59 16.26 -4.44
N CYS A 414 -3.26 14.97 -4.37
CA CYS A 414 -4.19 13.89 -4.70
C CYS A 414 -5.08 13.55 -3.50
N LYS A 415 -6.29 13.03 -3.77
CA LYS A 415 -7.22 12.64 -2.68
C LYS A 415 -6.77 11.33 -2.02
N THR A 416 -6.45 10.34 -2.82
CA THR A 416 -6.02 9.02 -2.36
C THR A 416 -4.74 8.61 -3.07
N LEU A 417 -3.79 8.09 -2.29
CA LEU A 417 -2.54 7.52 -2.80
C LEU A 417 -2.47 6.05 -2.35
N ILE A 418 -2.24 5.12 -3.27
CA ILE A 418 -1.94 3.72 -2.94
C ILE A 418 -0.49 3.44 -3.35
N LEU A 419 0.41 3.38 -2.37
CA LEU A 419 1.82 3.09 -2.58
C LEU A 419 2.03 1.58 -2.72
N LYS A 420 2.53 1.14 -3.87
CA LYS A 420 2.87 -0.26 -4.16
C LYS A 420 4.22 -0.60 -3.54
N MET A 421 4.29 -1.62 -2.68
CA MET A 421 5.50 -1.99 -1.93
C MET A 421 6.05 -3.39 -2.25
N GLY A 422 5.58 -4.02 -3.34
CA GLY A 422 6.01 -5.35 -3.77
C GLY A 422 5.50 -6.44 -2.84
N GLU A 423 6.38 -7.33 -2.39
CA GLU A 423 6.05 -8.41 -1.45
C GLU A 423 5.44 -7.92 -0.13
N ARG A 424 5.77 -6.68 0.28
CA ARG A 424 5.22 -6.01 1.47
C ARG A 424 3.78 -5.54 1.31
N GLY A 425 3.18 -5.71 0.12
CA GLY A 425 1.81 -5.30 -0.18
C GLY A 425 1.67 -3.83 -0.56
N SER A 426 0.79 -3.11 0.11
CA SER A 426 0.43 -1.73 -0.22
C SER A 426 0.19 -0.85 1.01
N LEU A 427 0.49 0.44 0.88
CA LEU A 427 0.20 1.47 1.87
C LEU A 427 -0.72 2.53 1.25
N THR A 428 -1.92 2.71 1.80
CA THR A 428 -2.91 3.66 1.29
C THR A 428 -3.01 4.89 2.17
N CYS A 429 -2.76 6.07 1.60
CA CYS A 429 -3.05 7.36 2.22
C CYS A 429 -4.47 7.79 1.83
N ARG A 430 -5.36 7.87 2.83
CA ARG A 430 -6.79 8.18 2.67
C ARG A 430 -7.04 9.68 2.63
N ASN A 431 -8.23 10.08 2.17
CA ASN A 431 -8.62 11.48 2.09
C ASN A 431 -9.21 11.99 3.43
N ILE A 432 -8.45 11.82 4.51
CA ILE A 432 -8.77 12.31 5.86
C ILE A 432 -7.54 13.00 6.45
N PRO A 433 -7.69 13.86 7.48
CA PRO A 433 -6.57 14.60 8.05
C PRO A 433 -5.42 13.68 8.48
N ASN A 434 -4.17 14.07 8.20
CA ASN A 434 -2.98 13.27 8.52
C ASN A 434 -2.82 13.02 10.04
N SER A 435 -3.45 13.84 10.90
CA SER A 435 -3.51 13.62 12.34
C SER A 435 -4.42 12.45 12.76
N ASP A 436 -5.32 12.01 11.88
CA ASP A 436 -6.17 10.86 12.14
C ASP A 436 -5.37 9.56 11.95
N PRO A 437 -5.31 8.66 12.95
CA PRO A 437 -4.61 7.38 12.83
C PRO A 437 -5.13 6.51 11.68
N ARG A 438 -6.36 6.75 11.20
CA ARG A 438 -6.98 6.04 10.07
C ARG A 438 -6.50 6.55 8.72
N SER A 439 -5.76 7.66 8.68
CA SER A 439 -5.25 8.28 7.44
C SER A 439 -4.38 7.34 6.62
N LEU A 440 -3.83 6.30 7.26
CA LEU A 440 -3.09 5.24 6.62
C LEU A 440 -3.71 3.87 6.83
N VAL A 441 -3.69 3.08 5.77
CA VAL A 441 -4.07 1.67 5.78
C VAL A 441 -2.97 0.88 5.10
N SER A 442 -2.40 -0.10 5.81
CA SER A 442 -1.42 -1.04 5.26
C SER A 442 -2.07 -2.40 5.09
N LEU A 443 -1.86 -3.02 3.94
CA LEU A 443 -2.33 -4.37 3.60
C LEU A 443 -1.17 -5.16 2.98
N GLY A 444 -1.04 -6.43 3.34
CA GLY A 444 -0.09 -7.34 2.73
C GLY A 444 -0.38 -7.65 1.27
N SER A 445 0.51 -8.43 0.65
CA SER A 445 0.41 -8.78 -0.77
C SER A 445 -0.68 -9.82 -1.07
N PHE A 446 -1.14 -10.57 -0.06
CA PHE A 446 -2.10 -11.68 -0.18
C PHE A 446 -1.72 -12.74 -1.23
N CYS A 447 -0.50 -12.75 -1.74
CA CYS A 447 -0.02 -13.70 -2.74
C CYS A 447 0.36 -15.01 -2.03
N ASP A 448 -0.31 -16.11 -2.39
CA ASP A 448 -0.04 -17.42 -1.78
C ASP A 448 1.13 -18.11 -2.48
N ARG A 449 1.20 -18.00 -3.82
CA ARG A 449 2.23 -18.64 -4.64
C ARG A 449 2.68 -17.74 -5.78
N LEU A 450 3.84 -17.11 -5.62
CA LEU A 450 4.44 -16.28 -6.66
C LEU A 450 4.85 -17.11 -7.88
N VAL A 451 4.33 -16.74 -9.05
CA VAL A 451 4.70 -17.28 -10.37
C VAL A 451 5.40 -16.21 -11.20
N ASP A 452 4.75 -15.07 -11.45
CA ASP A 452 5.32 -13.91 -12.16
C ASP A 452 4.72 -12.62 -11.61
N ALA A 453 5.54 -11.65 -11.21
CA ALA A 453 5.06 -10.37 -10.65
C ALA A 453 4.72 -9.32 -11.71
N VAL A 454 5.02 -9.58 -12.99
CA VAL A 454 4.78 -8.64 -14.09
C VAL A 454 3.29 -8.34 -14.22
N GLY A 455 2.92 -7.06 -14.25
CA GLY A 455 1.53 -6.63 -14.42
C GLY A 455 0.72 -6.49 -13.12
N SER A 456 1.25 -6.95 -11.98
CA SER A 456 0.57 -6.83 -10.67
C SER A 456 0.19 -5.39 -10.31
N GLY A 457 1.05 -4.42 -10.67
CA GLY A 457 0.76 -3.00 -10.47
C GLY A 457 -0.37 -2.48 -11.38
N ASP A 458 -0.49 -3.00 -12.60
CA ASP A 458 -1.55 -2.63 -13.54
C ASP A 458 -2.90 -3.20 -13.09
N ALA A 459 -2.90 -4.44 -12.59
CA ALA A 459 -4.08 -5.08 -11.99
C ALA A 459 -4.54 -4.33 -10.72
N LEU A 460 -3.60 -3.94 -9.85
CA LEU A 460 -3.89 -3.12 -8.67
C LEU A 460 -4.55 -1.80 -9.06
N LEU A 461 -3.95 -1.06 -10.00
CA LEU A 461 -4.47 0.20 -10.50
C LEU A 461 -5.89 0.02 -11.03
N ALA A 462 -6.14 -1.00 -11.85
CA ALA A 462 -7.45 -1.25 -12.45
C ALA A 462 -8.54 -1.49 -11.39
N TYR A 463 -8.31 -2.45 -10.49
CA TYR A 463 -9.32 -2.82 -9.48
C TYR A 463 -9.48 -1.75 -8.41
N ALA A 464 -8.41 -1.10 -7.97
CA ALA A 464 -8.50 0.00 -7.00
C ALA A 464 -9.29 1.18 -7.59
N SER A 465 -9.06 1.52 -8.86
CA SER A 465 -9.78 2.60 -9.54
C SER A 465 -11.28 2.35 -9.60
N LEU A 466 -11.69 1.18 -10.12
CA LEU A 466 -13.11 0.80 -10.24
C LEU A 466 -13.79 0.71 -8.87
N SER A 467 -13.10 0.12 -7.89
CA SER A 467 -13.59 -0.04 -6.52
C SER A 467 -13.78 1.30 -5.83
N LEU A 468 -12.80 2.21 -5.93
CA LEU A 468 -12.89 3.54 -5.31
C LEU A 468 -14.01 4.36 -5.96
N TYR A 469 -14.15 4.28 -7.27
CA TYR A 469 -15.22 4.97 -7.99
C TYR A 469 -16.61 4.45 -7.57
N SER A 470 -16.80 3.13 -7.50
CA SER A 470 -18.09 2.52 -7.18
C SER A 470 -18.47 2.64 -5.70
N SER A 471 -17.55 2.29 -4.81
CA SER A 471 -17.82 2.21 -3.36
C SER A 471 -17.64 3.53 -2.61
N LYS A 472 -16.86 4.47 -3.16
CA LYS A 472 -16.36 5.67 -2.45
C LYS A 472 -15.59 5.35 -1.17
N SER A 473 -15.12 4.12 -1.00
CA SER A 473 -14.35 3.66 0.15
C SER A 473 -12.92 3.35 -0.25
N GLU A 474 -11.96 4.07 0.33
CA GLU A 474 -10.54 3.79 0.09
C GLU A 474 -10.16 2.40 0.62
N ALA A 475 -10.77 1.95 1.72
CA ALA A 475 -10.50 0.62 2.27
C ALA A 475 -10.92 -0.51 1.30
N ILE A 476 -12.10 -0.41 0.69
CA ILE A 476 -12.54 -1.38 -0.33
C ILE A 476 -11.60 -1.34 -1.54
N ALA A 477 -11.19 -0.14 -1.97
CA ALA A 477 -10.25 0.03 -3.08
C ALA A 477 -8.88 -0.61 -2.81
N SER A 478 -8.33 -0.42 -1.60
CA SER A 478 -7.08 -1.04 -1.19
C SER A 478 -7.19 -2.57 -1.12
N ILE A 479 -8.31 -3.10 -0.59
CA ILE A 479 -8.53 -4.54 -0.49
C ILE A 479 -8.61 -5.15 -1.90
N LEU A 480 -9.56 -4.71 -2.72
CA LEU A 480 -9.78 -5.29 -4.05
C LEU A 480 -8.59 -5.06 -4.99
N GLY A 481 -7.90 -3.92 -4.88
CA GLY A 481 -6.65 -3.66 -5.61
C GLY A 481 -5.54 -4.65 -5.24
N SER A 482 -5.31 -4.88 -3.93
CA SER A 482 -4.30 -5.83 -3.46
C SER A 482 -4.65 -7.28 -3.83
N LEU A 483 -5.94 -7.67 -3.78
CA LEU A 483 -6.37 -9.00 -4.21
C LEU A 483 -6.18 -9.22 -5.70
N ALA A 484 -6.45 -8.22 -6.54
CA ALA A 484 -6.20 -8.31 -7.97
C ALA A 484 -4.69 -8.42 -8.28
N ALA A 485 -3.86 -7.67 -7.56
CA ALA A 485 -2.40 -7.79 -7.66
C ALA A 485 -1.91 -9.18 -7.24
N ALA A 486 -2.45 -9.73 -6.16
CA ALA A 486 -2.15 -11.09 -5.70
C ALA A 486 -2.51 -12.14 -6.75
N VAL A 487 -3.72 -12.03 -7.31
CA VAL A 487 -4.18 -12.91 -8.39
C VAL A 487 -3.23 -12.83 -9.56
N GLU A 488 -2.84 -11.63 -10.02
CA GLU A 488 -1.92 -11.50 -11.15
C GLU A 488 -0.58 -12.18 -10.89
N CYS A 489 -0.04 -12.02 -9.68
CA CYS A 489 1.22 -12.63 -9.26
C CYS A 489 1.23 -14.17 -9.31
N GLU A 490 0.06 -14.81 -9.31
CA GLU A 490 -0.11 -16.27 -9.23
C GLU A 490 -0.22 -16.95 -10.60
N TYR A 491 -0.17 -16.18 -11.70
CA TYR A 491 -0.17 -16.66 -13.07
C TYR A 491 1.09 -16.23 -13.83
N ASP A 492 1.41 -16.93 -14.92
CA ASP A 492 2.56 -16.61 -15.77
C ASP A 492 2.17 -15.54 -16.81
N GLY A 493 2.97 -14.47 -16.89
CA GLY A 493 2.75 -13.35 -17.79
C GLY A 493 1.65 -12.38 -17.35
N ASN A 494 1.46 -11.32 -18.13
CA ASN A 494 0.51 -10.25 -17.83
C ASN A 494 -0.88 -10.56 -18.41
N VAL A 495 -1.69 -11.32 -17.68
CA VAL A 495 -2.99 -11.85 -18.14
C VAL A 495 -4.12 -11.09 -17.46
N PRO A 496 -4.99 -10.36 -18.21
CA PRO A 496 -6.04 -9.54 -17.61
C PRO A 496 -6.88 -10.24 -16.53
N VAL A 497 -6.91 -9.66 -15.32
CA VAL A 497 -7.57 -10.25 -14.15
C VAL A 497 -9.09 -10.08 -14.25
N THR A 498 -9.82 -11.19 -14.11
CA THR A 498 -11.29 -11.21 -14.16
C THR A 498 -11.92 -11.17 -12.76
N PRO A 499 -13.15 -10.63 -12.60
CA PRO A 499 -13.83 -10.57 -11.31
C PRO A 499 -14.02 -11.95 -10.68
N LYS A 500 -14.20 -12.99 -11.51
CA LYS A 500 -14.28 -14.37 -11.06
C LYS A 500 -13.03 -14.80 -10.29
N ARG A 501 -11.83 -14.52 -10.81
CA ARG A 501 -10.57 -14.88 -10.12
C ARG A 501 -10.40 -14.12 -8.81
N VAL A 502 -10.78 -12.85 -8.78
CA VAL A 502 -10.75 -12.07 -7.54
C VAL A 502 -11.78 -12.60 -6.53
N SER A 503 -12.97 -13.01 -6.98
CA SER A 503 -13.97 -13.67 -6.12
C SER A 503 -13.46 -14.99 -5.56
N GLU A 504 -12.78 -15.82 -6.36
CA GLU A 504 -12.16 -17.07 -5.89
C GLU A 504 -11.10 -16.79 -4.80
N LYS A 505 -10.34 -15.70 -4.95
CA LYS A 505 -9.38 -15.24 -3.93
C LYS A 505 -10.09 -14.79 -2.65
N ILE A 506 -11.21 -14.06 -2.77
CA ILE A 506 -12.05 -13.69 -1.63
C ILE A 506 -12.58 -14.94 -0.92
N ASP A 507 -13.04 -15.95 -1.67
CA ASP A 507 -13.52 -17.22 -1.10
C ASP A 507 -12.41 -17.97 -0.33
N SER A 508 -11.18 -17.93 -0.84
CA SER A 508 -10.00 -18.51 -0.17
C SER A 508 -9.75 -17.82 1.17
N LEU A 509 -9.72 -16.48 1.19
CA LEU A 509 -9.52 -15.70 2.41
C LEU A 509 -10.65 -15.89 3.42
N GLU A 510 -11.90 -15.89 2.97
CA GLU A 510 -13.06 -16.12 3.83
C GLU A 510 -13.01 -17.51 4.48
N LYS A 511 -12.58 -18.54 3.72
CA LYS A 511 -12.33 -19.87 4.29
C LYS A 511 -11.24 -19.84 5.35
N GLN A 512 -10.08 -19.22 5.07
CA GLN A 512 -8.98 -19.14 6.03
C GLN A 512 -9.39 -18.46 7.33
N VAL A 513 -10.22 -17.40 7.26
CA VAL A 513 -10.80 -16.74 8.43
C VAL A 513 -11.72 -17.67 9.21
N ASN A 514 -12.63 -18.38 8.52
CA ASN A 514 -13.61 -19.25 9.15
C ASN A 514 -13.02 -20.55 9.74
N PHE A 515 -11.92 -21.07 9.18
CA PHE A 515 -11.23 -22.27 9.68
C PHE A 515 -10.30 -22.01 10.87
N LYS A 516 -9.98 -20.74 11.19
CA LYS A 516 -9.20 -20.34 12.38
C LYS A 516 -10.08 -20.26 13.67
N HIS A 517 -11.28 -20.84 13.68
CA HIS A 517 -12.20 -20.83 14.83
C HIS A 517 -12.53 -22.22 15.36
#